data_AF-A0A945HTM9-F1
#
_entry.id   AF-A0A945HTM9-F1
#
_cell.length_a   1.000
_cell.length_b   1.000
_cell.length_c   1.000
_cell.angle_alpha   90.00
_cell.angle_beta   90.00
_cell.angle_gamma   90.00
#
_symmetry.space_group_name_H-M   'P 1'
#
loop_
_entity.id
_entity.type
_entity.pdbx_description
1 polymer ?
#
loop_
_entity_poly.entity_id
_entity_poly.type
_entity_poly.pdbx_seq_one_letter_code
_entity_poly.pdbx_strand_id
1 'polypeptide(L)' 'EKGLYVEFEKKQSAIQEGQFVAWYQDEELIGSGVIS' A
#
# COMPACT_ATOMS: atom_id res chain seq x y z
N GLU A 1 0.53 1.32 -17.19
CA GLU A 1 -0.83 1.22 -16.61
C GLU A 1 -1.10 2.41 -15.70
N LYS A 2 -2.37 2.73 -15.42
CA LYS A 2 -2.74 3.72 -14.40
C LYS A 2 -2.83 2.98 -13.05
N GLY A 3 -1.77 3.06 -12.24
CA GLY A 3 -1.73 2.50 -10.89
C GLY A 3 -2.18 3.50 -9.80
N LEU A 4 -2.19 3.05 -8.55
CA LEU A 4 -2.42 3.89 -7.37
C LEU A 4 -1.06 4.27 -6.75
N TYR A 5 -0.85 5.54 -6.45
CA TYR A 5 0.30 5.98 -5.67
C TYR A 5 -0.09 6.07 -4.19
N VAL A 6 0.74 5.50 -3.32
CA VAL A 6 0.54 5.49 -1.87
C VAL A 6 1.73 6.18 -1.21
N GLU A 7 1.47 7.25 -0.47
CA GLU A 7 2.48 7.97 0.30
C GLU A 7 2.36 7.61 1.79
N PHE A 8 3.50 7.35 2.44
CA PHE A 8 3.53 7.12 3.87
C PHE A 8 3.85 8.41 4.63
N GLU A 9 3.06 8.75 5.64
CA GLU A 9 3.36 9.88 6.54
C GLU A 9 4.69 9.69 7.29
N LYS A 10 5.04 8.43 7.57
CA LYS A 10 6.28 8.04 8.25
C LYS A 10 7.08 7.10 7.36
N LYS A 11 8.41 7.29 7.35
CA LYS A 11 9.32 6.43 6.61
C LYS A 11 9.14 4.97 7.01
N GLN A 12 8.91 4.11 6.02
CA GLN A 12 8.89 2.67 6.17
C GLN A 12 10.23 2.08 5.73
N SER A 13 10.58 0.92 6.25
CA SER A 13 11.76 0.15 5.84
C SER A 13 11.34 -1.16 5.18
N ALA A 14 12.27 -1.75 4.42
CA ALA A 14 12.11 -3.09 3.82
C ALA A 14 10.88 -3.29 2.90
N ILE A 15 10.36 -2.21 2.29
CA ILE A 15 9.34 -2.29 1.23
C ILE A 15 9.98 -2.81 -0.06
N GLN A 16 9.38 -3.85 -0.64
CA GLN A 16 9.88 -4.53 -1.85
C GLN A 16 8.79 -4.70 -2.90
N GLU A 17 9.18 -4.64 -4.17
CA GLU A 17 8.33 -4.99 -5.31
C GLU A 17 7.82 -6.44 -5.17
N GLY A 18 6.56 -6.66 -5.54
CA GLY A 18 5.87 -7.94 -5.41
C GLY A 18 5.26 -8.20 -4.02
N GLN A 19 5.56 -7.39 -3.01
CA GLN A 19 4.84 -7.42 -1.72
C GLN A 19 3.43 -6.83 -1.86
N PHE A 20 2.56 -7.12 -0.90
CA PHE A 20 1.20 -6.59 -0.86
C PHE A 20 1.10 -5.37 0.04
N VAL A 21 0.31 -4.38 -0.40
CA VAL A 21 -0.18 -3.27 0.43
C VAL A 21 -1.68 -3.41 0.59
N ALA A 22 -2.17 -3.18 1.81
CA ALA A 22 -3.60 -3.06 2.12
C ALA A 22 -3.83 -1.76 2.88
N TRP A 23 -4.90 -1.06 2.55
CA TRP A 23 -5.26 0.18 3.21
C TRP A 23 -6.65 0.07 3.83
N TYR A 24 -6.75 0.63 5.02
CA TYR A 24 -7.90 0.54 5.88
C TYR A 24 -8.43 1.94 6.16
N GLN A 25 -9.74 2.04 6.34
CA GLN A 25 -10.38 3.17 6.97
C GLN A 25 -10.91 2.67 8.31
N ASP A 26 -10.30 3.15 9.40
CA ASP A 26 -10.51 2.62 10.74
C ASP A 26 -10.25 1.10 10.79
N GLU A 27 -11.24 0.28 11.12
CA GLU A 27 -11.14 -1.18 11.12
C GLU A 27 -11.63 -1.83 9.82
N GLU A 28 -12.09 -1.04 8.86
CA GLU A 28 -12.63 -1.52 7.58
C GLU A 28 -11.53 -1.62 6.52
N LEU A 29 -11.39 -2.79 5.90
CA LEU A 29 -10.51 -2.99 4.75
C LEU A 29 -11.15 -2.37 3.51
N ILE A 30 -10.51 -1.36 2.94
CA ILE A 30 -11.02 -0.66 1.75
C ILE A 30 -10.44 -1.24 0.47
N GLY A 31 -9.21 -1.78 0.52
CA GLY A 31 -8.60 -2.41 -0.64
C GLY A 31 -7.19 -2.89 -0.39
N SER A 32 -6.66 -3.56 -1.41
CA SER A 32 -5.29 -4.05 -1.45
C SER A 32 -4.74 -4.09 -2.87
N GLY A 33 -3.42 -4.22 -2.98
CA GLY A 33 -2.72 -4.31 -4.25
C GLY A 33 -1.30 -4.85 -4.10
N VAL A 34 -0.70 -5.22 -5.22
CA VAL A 34 0.71 -5.61 -5.30
C VAL A 34 1.55 -4.36 -5.57
N ILE A 35 2.65 -4.21 -4.85
CA ILE A 35 3.62 -3.13 -5.05
C ILE A 35 4.41 -3.44 -6.33
N SER A 36 4.39 -2.50 -7.28
CA SER A 36 5.10 -2.55 -8.56
C SER A 36 6.11 -1.42 -8.68
#